data_AF-A0A391P1Y8-F1
#
_entry.id   AF-A0A391P1Y8-F1
#
_cell.length_a   1.000
_cell.length_b   1.000
_cell.length_c   1.000
_cell.angle_alpha   90.00
_cell.angle_beta   90.00
_cell.angle_gamma   90.00
#
_symmetry.space_group_name_H-M   'P 1'
#
loop_
_entity.id
_entity.type
_entity.pdbx_description
1 polymer ?
#
loop_
_entity_poly.entity_id
_entity_poly.type
_entity_poly.pdbx_seq_one_letter_code
_entity_poly.pdbx_strand_id
1 'polypeptide(L)'
;MGIPKFAKMSSEGAASGSAEDPDVAPGFRRVYIPANRYSPLIKDWKKITDPLVKHLKLDVRYNKKMKAVELRTSDKTVKPSALLKGAEFIE
;
A
#
# COMPACT_ATOMS: atom_id res chain seq x y z
N MET A 1 45.67 15.45 -18.75
CA MET A 1 44.49 16.13 -18.20
C MET A 1 43.51 15.06 -17.75
N GLY A 2 43.57 14.68 -16.47
CA GLY A 2 42.80 13.58 -15.91
C GLY A 2 41.49 14.10 -15.33
N ILE A 3 40.36 13.64 -15.86
CA ILE A 3 39.03 14.01 -15.35
C ILE A 3 38.80 13.23 -14.04
N PRO A 4 38.52 13.90 -12.91
CA PRO A 4 38.24 13.22 -11.66
C PRO A 4 36.93 12.42 -11.74
N LYS A 5 36.99 11.15 -11.31
CA LYS A 5 35.83 10.26 -11.12
C LYS A 5 35.03 10.74 -9.91
N PHE A 6 33.80 11.18 -10.12
CA PHE A 6 32.84 11.44 -9.04
C PHE A 6 32.07 10.15 -8.73
N ALA A 7 32.32 9.57 -7.57
CA ALA A 7 31.52 8.48 -7.02
C ALA A 7 30.13 9.04 -6.65
N LYS A 8 29.04 8.43 -7.15
CA LYS A 8 27.69 8.77 -6.69
C LYS A 8 27.45 8.09 -5.35
N MET A 9 27.38 8.92 -4.32
CA MET A 9 27.01 8.66 -2.93
C MET A 9 25.85 7.67 -2.79
N SER A 10 26.03 6.62 -1.98
CA SER A 10 24.94 5.81 -1.43
C SER A 10 23.98 6.69 -0.64
N SER A 11 22.68 6.62 -0.95
CA SER A 11 21.64 7.05 -0.02
C SER A 11 21.18 5.82 0.78
N GLU A 12 21.87 5.57 1.89
CA GLU A 12 21.40 4.68 2.96
C GLU A 12 20.20 5.37 3.64
N GLY A 13 19.00 4.94 3.26
CA GLY A 13 17.76 5.24 3.96
C GLY A 13 17.24 3.96 4.59
N ALA A 14 17.59 3.76 5.87
CA ALA A 14 17.17 2.62 6.65
C ALA A 14 15.64 2.54 6.78
N ALA A 15 15.07 1.45 6.26
CA ALA A 15 13.81 0.89 6.73
C ALA A 15 14.05 -0.61 6.90
N SER A 16 14.52 -1.01 8.08
CA SER A 16 14.60 -2.42 8.46
C SER A 16 13.16 -2.95 8.64
N GLY A 17 12.69 -3.70 7.65
CA GLY A 17 11.52 -4.56 7.76
C GLY A 17 11.96 -5.98 7.41
N SER A 18 12.05 -6.83 8.41
CA SER A 18 12.45 -8.23 8.28
C SER A 18 11.28 -9.08 7.79
N ALA A 19 11.44 -9.74 6.64
CA ALA A 19 11.02 -11.11 6.31
C ALA A 19 11.07 -11.28 4.78
N GLU A 20 12.10 -11.97 4.31
CA GLU A 20 12.36 -12.22 2.91
C GLU A 20 11.45 -13.36 2.39
N ASP A 21 10.37 -12.99 1.69
CA ASP A 21 9.70 -13.81 0.68
C ASP A 21 9.87 -13.07 -0.67
N PRO A 22 10.64 -13.59 -1.64
CA PRO A 22 11.02 -12.85 -2.83
C PRO A 22 9.96 -12.97 -3.93
N ASP A 23 9.15 -11.93 -4.15
CA ASP A 23 8.68 -11.53 -5.50
C ASP A 23 7.90 -10.20 -5.51
N VAL A 24 7.24 -9.82 -4.41
CA VAL A 24 6.36 -8.63 -4.40
C VAL A 24 7.09 -7.42 -3.85
N ALA A 25 7.43 -6.48 -4.73
CA ALA A 25 7.99 -5.19 -4.34
C ALA A 25 7.05 -4.44 -3.37
N PRO A 26 7.58 -3.79 -2.31
CA PRO A 26 6.77 -3.00 -1.39
C PRO A 26 6.06 -1.88 -2.14
N GLY A 27 4.74 -1.83 -2.03
CA GLY A 27 3.88 -0.90 -2.76
C GLY A 27 2.88 -0.18 -1.86
N PHE A 28 2.52 1.04 -2.27
CA PHE A 28 1.52 1.87 -1.62
C PHE A 28 0.55 2.44 -2.66
N ARG A 29 -0.74 2.44 -2.36
CA ARG A 29 -1.77 3.04 -3.20
C ARG A 29 -2.81 3.76 -2.37
N ARG A 30 -3.24 4.93 -2.85
CA ARG A 30 -4.29 5.73 -2.21
C ARG A 30 -5.50 5.83 -3.13
N VAL A 31 -6.68 5.58 -2.59
CA VAL A 31 -7.98 5.66 -3.30
C VAL A 31 -8.81 6.75 -2.64
N TYR A 32 -9.16 7.80 -3.40
CA TYR A 32 -10.04 8.86 -2.91
C TYR A 32 -11.48 8.38 -2.94
N ILE A 33 -12.21 8.61 -1.86
CA ILE A 33 -13.60 8.18 -1.75
C ILE A 33 -14.50 9.37 -2.09
N PRO A 34 -15.52 9.22 -2.94
CA PRO A 34 -16.45 10.29 -3.25
C PRO A 34 -17.39 10.60 -2.06
N ALA A 35 -17.91 11.83 -2.01
CA ALA A 35 -18.69 12.35 -0.88
C ALA A 35 -19.93 11.50 -0.54
N ASN A 36 -20.63 11.01 -1.57
CA ASN A 36 -21.82 10.18 -1.42
C ASN A 36 -21.54 8.77 -0.89
N ARG A 37 -20.28 8.29 -0.91
CA ARG A 37 -19.90 6.95 -0.45
C ARG A 37 -19.23 6.91 0.91
N TYR A 38 -19.02 8.05 1.59
CA TYR A 38 -18.43 8.04 2.93
C TYR A 38 -19.27 7.31 3.98
N SER A 39 -20.54 7.67 4.08
CA SER A 39 -21.45 7.07 5.07
C SER A 39 -21.56 5.55 4.92
N PRO A 40 -21.79 4.98 3.72
CA PRO A 40 -21.82 3.53 3.57
C PRO A 40 -20.44 2.89 3.78
N LEU A 41 -19.34 3.51 3.31
CA LEU A 41 -17.99 2.97 3.52
C LEU A 41 -17.65 2.82 5.01
N ILE A 42 -17.98 3.83 5.83
CA ILE A 42 -17.70 3.80 7.26
C ILE A 42 -18.62 2.81 7.98
N LYS A 43 -19.91 2.78 7.63
CA LYS A 43 -20.90 1.88 8.23
C LYS A 43 -20.53 0.40 8.04
N ASP A 44 -20.11 0.04 6.83
CA ASP A 44 -19.78 -1.32 6.46
C ASP A 44 -18.26 -1.57 6.39
N TRP A 45 -17.45 -0.70 7.01
CA TRP A 45 -15.98 -0.71 6.92
C TRP A 45 -15.37 -2.09 7.18
N LYS A 46 -15.82 -2.78 8.24
CA LYS A 46 -15.33 -4.13 8.57
C LYS A 46 -15.54 -5.12 7.42
N LYS A 47 -16.73 -5.10 6.80
CA LYS A 47 -17.07 -6.01 5.69
C LYS A 47 -16.21 -5.76 4.46
N ILE A 48 -15.76 -4.52 4.27
CA ILE A 48 -14.88 -4.12 3.16
C ILE A 48 -13.43 -4.51 3.48
N THR A 49 -12.96 -4.28 4.71
CA THR A 49 -11.57 -4.58 5.08
C THR A 49 -11.28 -6.06 5.29
N ASP A 50 -12.25 -6.83 5.77
CA ASP A 50 -12.10 -8.26 6.04
C ASP A 50 -11.56 -9.06 4.84
N PRO A 51 -12.14 -8.97 3.63
CA PRO A 51 -11.62 -9.70 2.47
C PRO A 51 -10.25 -9.19 2.01
N LEU A 52 -9.98 -7.88 2.13
CA LEU A 52 -8.69 -7.28 1.78
C LEU A 52 -7.57 -7.81 2.69
N VAL A 53 -7.81 -7.89 4.00
CA VAL A 53 -6.81 -8.39 4.95
C VAL A 53 -6.71 -9.91 4.89
N LYS A 54 -7.82 -10.65 4.76
CA LYS A 54 -7.81 -12.12 4.82
C LYS A 54 -7.28 -12.77 3.56
N HIS A 55 -7.70 -12.29 2.37
CA HIS A 55 -7.37 -12.92 1.10
C HIS A 55 -6.22 -12.24 0.37
N LEU A 56 -6.16 -10.91 0.42
CA LEU A 56 -5.11 -10.14 -0.25
C LEU A 56 -3.93 -9.80 0.67
N LYS A 57 -4.08 -9.98 1.99
CA LYS A 57 -3.05 -9.73 3.02
C LYS A 57 -2.51 -8.28 3.00
N LEU A 58 -3.35 -7.34 2.57
CA LEU A 58 -3.00 -5.92 2.52
C LEU A 58 -3.22 -5.26 3.89
N ASP A 59 -2.36 -4.29 4.19
CA ASP A 59 -2.59 -3.33 5.25
C ASP A 59 -3.47 -2.21 4.72
N VAL A 60 -4.56 -1.91 5.43
CA VAL A 60 -5.64 -1.02 4.97
C VAL A 60 -5.96 0.00 6.05
N ARG A 61 -5.88 1.29 5.69
CA ARG A 61 -6.18 2.39 6.60
C ARG A 61 -7.09 3.41 5.96
N TYR A 62 -8.13 3.83 6.67
CA TYR A 62 -8.93 4.99 6.26
C TYR A 62 -8.33 6.28 6.82
N ASN A 63 -7.91 7.18 5.94
CA ASN A 63 -7.42 8.51 6.28
C ASN A 63 -8.60 9.49 6.34
N LYS A 64 -9.05 9.83 7.55
CA LYS A 64 -10.20 10.72 7.78
C LYS A 64 -9.97 12.16 7.30
N LYS A 65 -8.72 12.63 7.25
CA LYS A 65 -8.36 14.01 6.85
C LYS A 65 -8.42 14.17 5.33
N MET A 66 -7.77 13.26 4.60
CA MET A 66 -7.77 13.26 3.13
C MET A 66 -8.98 12.54 2.54
N LYS A 67 -9.77 11.89 3.39
CA LYS A 67 -10.97 11.15 3.02
C LYS A 67 -10.69 10.10 1.93
N ALA A 68 -9.61 9.38 2.15
CA ALA A 68 -9.07 8.39 1.23
C ALA A 68 -8.77 7.10 1.98
N VAL A 69 -8.82 5.98 1.27
CA VAL A 69 -8.33 4.69 1.76
C VAL A 69 -6.90 4.49 1.27
N GLU A 70 -6.02 4.14 2.20
CA GLU A 70 -4.62 3.87 1.97
C GLU A 70 -4.41 2.35 2.05
N LEU A 71 -3.80 1.80 0.99
CA LEU A 71 -3.49 0.39 0.83
C LEU A 71 -1.98 0.22 0.77
N ARG A 72 -1.45 -0.72 1.54
CA ARG A 72 -0.03 -1.04 1.57
C ARG A 72 0.18 -2.56 1.53
N THR A 73 1.18 -3.01 0.79
CA THR A 73 1.60 -4.41 0.83
C THR A 73 2.25 -4.71 2.17
N SER A 74 1.88 -5.81 2.79
CA SER A 74 2.59 -6.38 3.95
C SER A 74 3.51 -7.52 3.51
N ASP A 75 4.39 -7.98 4.39
CA ASP A 75 5.29 -9.12 4.16
C ASP A 75 4.51 -10.42 3.84
N LYS A 76 3.22 -10.48 4.21
CA LYS A 76 2.34 -11.62 3.95
C LYS A 76 1.69 -11.55 2.56
N THR A 77 1.95 -10.49 1.79
CA THR A 77 1.31 -10.25 0.49
C THR A 77 2.06 -10.99 -0.61
N VAL A 78 1.49 -12.10 -1.08
CA VAL A 78 2.14 -12.98 -2.06
C VAL A 78 1.91 -12.52 -3.51
N LYS A 79 0.82 -11.78 -3.80
CA LYS A 79 0.43 -11.45 -5.19
C LYS A 79 0.79 -10.01 -5.56
N PRO A 80 1.52 -9.78 -6.67
CA PRO A 80 1.88 -8.42 -7.09
C PRO A 80 0.66 -7.58 -7.52
N SER A 81 -0.38 -8.21 -8.07
CA SER A 81 -1.63 -7.52 -8.44
C SER A 81 -2.58 -7.24 -7.26
N ALA A 82 -2.18 -7.54 -6.02
CA ALA A 82 -3.06 -7.38 -4.85
C ALA A 82 -3.48 -5.92 -4.64
N LEU A 83 -2.55 -4.97 -4.77
CA LEU A 83 -2.86 -3.54 -4.62
C LEU A 83 -3.85 -3.01 -5.65
N LEU A 84 -3.72 -3.45 -6.91
CA LEU A 84 -4.64 -3.06 -7.98
C LEU A 84 -6.05 -3.57 -7.67
N LYS A 85 -6.18 -4.87 -7.36
CA LYS A 85 -7.46 -5.49 -7.01
C LYS A 85 -8.08 -4.88 -5.75
N GLY A 86 -7.26 -4.59 -4.74
CA GLY A 86 -7.71 -3.93 -3.53
C GLY A 86 -8.24 -2.52 -3.80
N ALA A 87 -7.59 -1.77 -4.70
CA ALA A 87 -8.06 -0.45 -5.08
C ALA A 87 -9.39 -0.52 -5.85
N GLU A 88 -9.50 -1.43 -6.82
CA GLU A 88 -10.71 -1.66 -7.61
C GLU A 88 -11.90 -2.11 -6.75
N PHE A 89 -11.65 -2.85 -5.67
CA PHE A 89 -12.66 -3.27 -4.71
C PHE A 89 -13.21 -2.10 -3.85
N ILE A 90 -12.42 -1.04 -3.66
CA ILE A 90 -12.80 0.12 -2.83
C ILE A 90 -13.39 1.26 -3.68
N GLU A 91 -12.96 1.38 -4.93
CA GLU A 91 -13.44 2.37 -5.91
C GLU A 91 -14.94 2.28 -6.19
#